data_AF-A0A7X9F816-F1
#
_entry.id   AF-A0A7X9F816-F1
#
_cell.length_a   1.000
_cell.length_b   1.000
_cell.length_c   1.000
_cell.angle_alpha   90.00
_cell.angle_beta   90.00
_cell.angle_gamma   90.00
#
_symmetry.space_group_name_H-M   'P 1'
#
loop_
_entity.id
_entity.type
_entity.pdbx_description
1 polymer ?
#
loop_
_entity_poly.entity_id
_entity_poly.type
_entity_poly.pdbx_seq_one_letter_code
_entity_poly.pdbx_strand_id
1 'polypeptide(L)' 'DTPILIITGALDFRIPYTQSMEAFTAAQLHNVPSRLLFFEDEGHWVLKPHNALIWQKEFFNWLDTYLQ' A
#
# COMPACT_ATOMS: atom_id res chain seq x y z
N ASP A 1 6.64 5.35 -15.54
CA ASP A 1 5.38 6.13 -15.49
C ASP A 1 4.15 5.28 -15.15
N THR A 2 4.33 4.01 -14.76
CA THR A 2 3.24 3.15 -14.27
C THR A 2 2.74 3.55 -12.86
N PRO A 3 1.43 3.56 -12.61
CA PRO A 3 0.84 3.77 -11.30
C PRO A 3 1.35 2.80 -10.22
N ILE A 4 1.50 3.26 -8.96
CA ILE A 4 2.03 2.46 -7.84
C ILE A 4 1.03 2.39 -6.68
N LEU A 5 0.62 1.17 -6.32
CA LEU A 5 -0.07 0.88 -5.06
C LEU A 5 0.92 0.35 -4.02
N ILE A 6 0.99 1.00 -2.86
CA ILE A 6 1.88 0.65 -1.75
C ILE A 6 1.01 0.21 -0.57
N ILE A 7 1.29 -0.95 0.00
CA ILE A 7 0.58 -1.51 1.17
C ILE A 7 1.60 -1.81 2.25
N THR A 8 1.37 -1.34 3.47
CA THR A 8 2.34 -1.49 4.56
C THR A 8 1.68 -1.56 5.94
N GLY A 9 2.32 -2.27 6.87
CA GLY A 9 1.91 -2.38 8.27
C GLY A 9 2.89 -1.66 9.19
N ALA A 10 2.38 -0.93 10.18
CA ALA A 10 3.22 -0.17 11.12
C ALA A 10 4.07 -1.07 12.04
N LEU A 11 3.65 -2.32 12.25
CA LEU A 11 4.32 -3.30 13.09
C LEU A 11 5.19 -4.27 12.28
N ASP A 12 5.53 -3.94 11.03
CA ASP A 12 6.51 -4.70 10.26
C ASP A 12 7.94 -4.39 10.73
N PHE A 13 8.45 -5.23 11.61
CA PHE A 13 9.82 -5.14 12.12
C PHE A 13 10.87 -5.76 11.17
N ARG A 14 10.46 -6.40 10.07
CA ARG A 14 11.38 -6.89 9.03
C ARG A 14 11.71 -5.78 8.06
N ILE A 15 10.71 -5.00 7.68
CA ILE A 15 10.82 -3.86 6.77
C ILE A 15 10.08 -2.67 7.40
N PRO A 16 10.79 -1.66 7.94
CA PRO A 16 10.16 -0.50 8.54
C PRO A 16 9.22 0.21 7.57
N TYR A 17 8.01 0.55 8.03
CA TYR A 17 6.99 1.23 7.20
C TYR A 17 7.49 2.56 6.59
N THR A 18 8.51 3.18 7.18
CA THR A 18 9.14 4.39 6.64
C THR A 18 9.67 4.21 5.23
N GLN A 19 10.14 3.01 4.85
CA GLN A 19 10.56 2.72 3.48
C GLN A 19 9.38 2.81 2.49
N SER A 20 8.18 2.39 2.93
CA SER A 20 6.95 2.56 2.13
C SER A 20 6.55 4.04 2.02
N MET A 21 6.75 4.83 3.07
CA MET A 21 6.52 6.28 3.05
C MET A 21 7.49 7.01 2.12
N GLU A 22 8.76 6.61 2.11
CA GLU A 22 9.80 7.12 1.20
C GLU A 22 9.42 6.81 -0.25
N ALA A 23 9.05 5.56 -0.56
CA ALA A 23 8.60 5.15 -1.89
C ALA A 23 7.35 5.93 -2.34
N PHE A 24 6.38 6.13 -1.45
CA PHE A 24 5.17 6.91 -1.74
C PHE A 24 5.52 8.37 -2.04
N THR A 25 6.36 8.98 -1.21
CA THR A 25 6.80 10.36 -1.37
C THR A 25 7.58 10.55 -2.68
N ALA A 26 8.49 9.63 -2.98
CA ALA A 26 9.22 9.64 -4.25
C ALA A 26 8.27 9.54 -5.45
N ALA A 27 7.29 8.63 -5.41
CA ALA A 27 6.29 8.51 -6.47
C ALA A 27 5.51 9.81 -6.68
N GLN A 28 5.08 10.45 -5.60
CA GLN A 28 4.40 11.75 -5.64
C GLN A 28 5.28 12.86 -6.25
N LEU A 29 6.55 12.95 -5.84
CA LEU A 29 7.51 13.92 -6.41
C LEU A 29 7.75 13.73 -7.91
N HIS A 30 7.69 12.49 -8.38
CA HIS A 30 7.82 12.16 -9.79
C HIS A 30 6.50 12.23 -10.57
N ASN A 31 5.43 12.76 -9.96
CA ASN A 31 4.08 12.82 -10.54
C ASN A 31 3.57 11.45 -11.03
N VAL A 32 4.01 10.37 -10.40
CA VAL A 32 3.51 9.02 -10.66
C VAL A 32 2.23 8.85 -9.85
N PRO A 33 1.08 8.47 -10.47
CA PRO A 33 -0.12 8.17 -9.71
C PRO A 33 0.17 7.11 -8.67
N SER A 34 0.01 7.45 -7.39
CA SER A 34 0.34 6.54 -6.32
C SER A 34 -0.69 6.56 -5.20
N ARG A 35 -0.82 5.42 -4.52
CA ARG A 35 -1.71 5.24 -3.38
C ARG A 35 -1.03 4.46 -2.29
N LEU A 36 -1.23 4.90 -1.05
CA LEU A 36 -0.72 4.24 0.15
C LEU A 36 -1.88 3.67 0.96
N LEU A 37 -1.85 2.36 1.23
CA LEU A 37 -2.70 1.68 2.18
C LEU A 37 -1.88 1.32 3.42
N PHE A 38 -2.12 2.04 4.51
CA PHE A 38 -1.37 1.93 5.76
C PHE A 38 -2.22 1.28 6.84
N PHE A 39 -1.70 0.22 7.47
CA PHE A 39 -2.35 -0.48 8.57
C PHE A 39 -1.55 -0.28 9.86
N GLU A 40 -2.10 0.47 10.81
CA GLU A 40 -1.46 0.76 12.11
C GLU A 40 -1.25 -0.48 12.98
N ASP A 41 -2.06 -1.51 12.77
CA ASP A 41 -2.18 -2.67 13.65
C ASP A 41 -1.83 -4.00 12.96
N GLU A 42 -1.18 -3.94 11.79
CA GLU A 42 -0.64 -5.08 11.04
C GLU A 42 0.89 -5.07 11.04
N GLY A 43 1.46 -6.26 10.87
CA GLY A 43 2.90 -6.45 10.70
C GLY A 43 3.28 -6.73 9.24
N HIS A 44 4.23 -7.63 9.05
CA HIS A 44 4.68 -8.07 7.72
C HIS A 44 3.59 -8.76 6.89
N TRP A 45 2.56 -9.27 7.55
CA TRP A 45 1.42 -9.92 6.93
C TRP A 45 0.14 -9.21 7.37
N VAL A 46 -0.85 -9.14 6.48
CA VAL A 46 -2.20 -8.67 6.83
C VAL A 46 -2.99 -9.86 7.37
N LEU A 47 -3.20 -9.90 8.69
CA LEU A 47 -3.79 -11.05 9.38
C LEU A 47 -5.19 -10.77 9.93
N LYS A 48 -5.53 -9.52 10.24
CA LYS A 48 -6.86 -9.21 10.78
C LYS A 48 -7.90 -9.34 9.66
N PRO A 49 -9.01 -10.07 9.88
CA PRO A 49 -10.02 -10.28 8.83
C PRO A 49 -10.57 -8.98 8.24
N HIS A 50 -10.77 -7.95 9.07
CA HIS A 50 -11.26 -6.65 8.60
C HIS A 50 -10.26 -5.95 7.66
N ASN A 51 -8.98 -5.93 8.04
CA ASN A 51 -7.92 -5.34 7.24
C ASN A 51 -7.70 -6.11 5.94
N ALA A 52 -7.81 -7.45 5.98
CA ALA A 52 -7.73 -8.29 4.78
C ALA A 52 -8.85 -7.95 3.78
N LEU A 53 -10.08 -7.70 4.24
CA LEU A 53 -11.18 -7.26 3.36
C LEU A 53 -10.90 -5.90 2.73
N ILE A 54 -10.40 -4.94 3.50
CA ILE A 54 -10.02 -3.61 2.99
C ILE A 54 -8.90 -3.76 1.95
N TRP A 55 -7.84 -4.51 2.29
CA TRP A 55 -6.72 -4.74 1.40
C TRP A 55 -7.15 -5.34 0.07
N GLN A 56 -7.93 -6.43 0.08
CA GLN A 56 -8.39 -7.07 -1.14
C GLN A 56 -9.27 -6.14 -1.97
N LYS A 57 -10.20 -5.41 -1.33
CA LYS A 57 -11.05 -4.44 -2.01
C LYS A 57 -10.23 -3.36 -2.70
N GLU A 58 -9.25 -2.78 -2.01
CA GLU A 58 -8.40 -1.73 -2.59
C GLU A 58 -7.48 -2.25 -3.69
N PHE A 59 -6.99 -3.48 -3.55
CA PHE A 59 -6.20 -4.15 -4.59
C PHE A 59 -7.00 -4.34 -5.88
N PHE A 60 -8.19 -4.93 -5.81
CA PHE A 60 -9.02 -5.13 -7.01
C PHE A 60 -9.49 -3.81 -7.62
N ASN A 61 -9.93 -2.83 -6.81
CA ASN A 61 -10.28 -1.50 -7.31
C ASN A 61 -9.13 -0.82 -8.06
N TRP A 62 -7.90 -1.02 -7.60
CA TRP A 62 -6.72 -0.48 -8.27
C TRP A 62 -6.52 -1.10 -9.65
N LEU A 63 -6.61 -2.43 -9.75
CA LEU A 63 -6.53 -3.11 -11.05
C LEU A 63 -7.67 -2.69 -11.98
N ASP A 64 -8.90 -2.59 -11.47
CA ASP A 64 -10.06 -2.11 -12.24
C ASP A 64 -9.89 -0.67 -12.75
N THR A 65 -9.07 0.15 -12.09
CA THR A 65 -8.81 1.54 -12.54
C THR A 65 -7.77 1.60 -13.66
N TYR A 66 -6.81 0.68 -13.67
CA TYR A 66 -5.58 0.81 -14.49
C TYR A 66 -5.33 -0.31 -15.51
N LEU A 67 -6.06 -1.43 -15.44
CA LEU A 67 -5.84 -2.61 -16.31
C LEU A 67 -7.09 -3.06 -17.08
N GLN A 68 -8.04 -2.15 -17.35
CA GLN A 68 -9.18 -2.46 -18.23
C GLN A 68 -8.80 -2.51 -19.72
#